data_AF-A0A0G0H235-F1
#
_entry.id   AF-A0A0G0H235-F1
#
_cell.length_a   1.000
_cell.length_b   1.000
_cell.length_c   1.000
_cell.angle_alpha   90.00
_cell.angle_beta   90.00
_cell.angle_gamma   90.00
#
_symmetry.space_group_name_H-M   'P 1'
#
loop_
_entity.id
_entity.type
_entity.pdbx_description
1 polymer ?
#
loop_
_entity_poly.entity_id
_entity_poly.type
_entity_poly.pdbx_seq_one_letter_code
_entity_poly.pdbx_strand_id
1 'polypeptide(L)'
;MVLLFNVAEVLDFDKQAYTLRYFVEYKYGRKPLDVVSYQNLDLLYVLAPKGYDFKKSDVWEINAGGPYKISLLTDAGQGYAVYKLEK
;
A
#
# COMPACT_ATOMS: atom_id res chain seq x y z
N MET A 1 11.91 -16.27 -1.01
CA MET A 1 10.70 -15.98 -1.81
C MET A 1 10.63 -14.48 -2.04
N VAL A 2 10.56 -14.01 -3.28
CA VAL A 2 10.42 -12.57 -3.57
C VAL A 2 8.94 -12.22 -3.41
N LEU A 3 8.58 -11.52 -2.34
CA LEU A 3 7.22 -11.01 -2.16
C LEU A 3 6.98 -9.90 -3.19
N LEU A 4 5.95 -10.07 -4.01
CA LEU A 4 5.43 -9.07 -4.94
C LEU A 4 4.57 -8.06 -4.18
N PHE A 5 4.51 -6.81 -4.63
CA PHE A 5 3.82 -5.74 -3.90
C PHE A 5 2.87 -4.93 -4.79
N ASN A 6 1.94 -4.22 -4.14
CA ASN A 6 1.19 -3.12 -4.75
C ASN A 6 1.28 -1.87 -3.87
N VAL A 7 0.78 -0.76 -4.39
CA VAL A 7 0.69 0.50 -3.67
C VAL A 7 -0.74 1.03 -3.73
N ALA A 8 -1.12 1.79 -2.71
CA ALA A 8 -2.36 2.56 -2.73
C ALA A 8 -2.17 3.89 -2.00
N GLU A 9 -3.07 4.83 -2.26
CA GLU A 9 -3.20 6.05 -1.45
C GLU A 9 -4.66 6.30 -1.13
N VAL A 10 -4.90 6.93 0.02
CA VAL A 10 -6.26 7.26 0.46
C VAL A 10 -6.65 8.70 0.10
N LEU A 11 -5.73 9.44 -0.52
CA LEU A 11 -5.78 10.91 -0.64
C LEU A 11 -6.42 11.42 -1.94
N ASP A 12 -6.35 10.64 -3.02
CA ASP A 12 -6.82 11.08 -4.36
C ASP A 12 -7.97 10.20 -4.88
N PHE A 13 -8.65 10.56 -5.97
CA PHE A 13 -9.69 9.73 -6.59
C PHE A 13 -9.10 8.48 -7.27
N ASP A 14 -7.89 8.60 -7.82
CA ASP A 14 -7.13 7.45 -8.32
C ASP A 14 -6.30 6.85 -7.18
N LYS A 15 -6.86 5.83 -6.54
CA LYS A 15 -6.30 5.21 -5.34
C LYS A 15 -5.08 4.33 -5.63
N GLN A 16 -4.74 4.08 -6.90
CA GLN A 16 -3.66 3.16 -7.28
C GLN A 16 -2.25 3.75 -7.11
N ALA A 17 -2.12 5.04 -6.79
CA ALA A 17 -0.89 5.69 -6.33
C ALA A 17 0.38 5.32 -7.14
N TYR A 18 0.30 5.25 -8.47
CA TYR A 18 1.37 4.73 -9.34
C TYR A 18 2.74 5.37 -9.11
N THR A 19 2.79 6.66 -8.75
CA THR A 19 4.04 7.35 -8.42
C THR A 19 4.78 6.68 -7.24
N LEU A 20 4.05 6.22 -6.22
CA LEU A 20 4.63 5.53 -5.06
C LEU A 20 5.25 4.18 -5.44
N ARG A 21 4.71 3.50 -6.47
CA ARG A 21 5.20 2.21 -6.98
C ARG A 21 6.67 2.30 -7.38
N TYR A 22 7.05 3.35 -8.11
CA TYR A 22 8.44 3.56 -8.56
C TYR A 22 9.40 3.77 -7.39
N PHE A 23 8.98 4.53 -6.37
CA PHE A 23 9.80 4.73 -5.18
C PHE A 23 10.01 3.43 -4.40
N VAL A 24 8.97 2.61 -4.25
CA VAL A 24 9.07 1.34 -3.53
C VAL A 24 9.93 0.33 -4.29
N GLU A 25 9.74 0.22 -5.61
CA GLU A 25 10.55 -0.65 -6.47
C GLU A 25 12.04 -0.29 -6.40
N TYR A 26 12.37 0.99 -6.58
CA TYR A 26 13.76 1.47 -6.55
C TYR A 26 14.39 1.34 -5.16
N LYS A 27 13.68 1.74 -4.10
CA LYS A 27 14.23 1.80 -2.75
C LYS A 27 14.35 0.43 -2.08
N TYR A 28 13.42 -0.49 -2.37
CA TYR A 28 13.35 -1.79 -1.69
C TYR A 28 13.67 -2.99 -2.61
N GLY A 29 13.98 -2.75 -3.89
CA GLY A 29 14.35 -3.80 -4.85
C GLY A 29 13.23 -4.82 -5.08
N ARG A 30 11.97 -4.38 -4.96
CA ARG A 30 10.78 -5.24 -5.07
C ARG A 30 10.18 -5.12 -6.48
N LYS A 31 9.51 -6.19 -6.94
CA LYS A 31 8.75 -6.16 -8.19
C LYS A 31 7.26 -6.01 -7.89
N PRO A 32 6.57 -5.09 -8.56
CA PRO A 32 5.16 -4.90 -8.34
C PRO A 32 4.33 -6.00 -9.02
N LEU A 33 3.11 -6.23 -8.54
CA LEU A 33 2.17 -7.19 -9.15
C LEU A 33 1.75 -6.74 -10.55
N ASP A 34 1.44 -7.73 -11.39
CA ASP A 34 0.72 -7.50 -12.64
C ASP A 34 -0.75 -7.17 -12.38
N VAL A 35 -1.43 -6.64 -13.40
CA VAL A 35 -2.82 -6.17 -13.30
C VAL A 35 -3.80 -7.32 -13.00
N VAL A 36 -3.47 -8.54 -13.41
CA VAL A 36 -4.34 -9.72 -13.24
C VAL A 36 -4.24 -10.26 -11.81
N SER A 37 -3.07 -10.18 -11.20
CA SER A 37 -2.75 -10.68 -9.87
C SER A 37 -2.99 -9.65 -8.76
N TYR A 38 -3.53 -8.49 -9.12
CA TYR A 38 -3.65 -7.33 -8.24
C TYR A 38 -4.50 -7.60 -6.97
N GLN A 39 -5.44 -8.54 -7.05
CA GLN A 39 -6.28 -9.01 -5.94
C GLN A 39 -5.57 -10.01 -5.01
N ASN A 40 -4.54 -10.69 -5.51
CA ASN A 40 -3.80 -11.74 -4.78
C ASN A 40 -2.53 -11.16 -4.14
N LEU A 41 -2.71 -10.05 -3.43
CA LEU A 41 -1.62 -9.25 -2.91
C LEU A 41 -1.26 -9.74 -1.48
N ASP A 42 0.03 -10.00 -1.25
CA ASP A 42 0.56 -10.36 0.09
C ASP A 42 1.13 -9.14 0.84
N LEU A 43 1.49 -8.09 0.10
CA LEU A 43 2.17 -6.90 0.59
C LEU A 43 1.71 -5.61 -0.11
N LEU A 44 1.05 -4.73 0.62
CA LEU A 44 0.55 -3.43 0.16
C LEU A 44 1.25 -2.30 0.91
N TYR A 45 1.78 -1.33 0.18
CA TYR A 45 2.29 -0.10 0.77
C TYR A 45 1.27 1.02 0.60
N VAL A 46 0.87 1.66 1.70
CA VAL A 46 -0.17 2.69 1.67
C VAL A 46 0.37 4.01 2.21
N LEU A 47 0.27 5.08 1.42
CA LEU A 47 0.42 6.44 1.91
C LEU A 47 -0.91 6.91 2.52
N ALA A 48 -0.90 7.26 3.81
CA ALA A 48 -2.11 7.68 4.51
C ALA A 48 -1.80 8.73 5.59
N PRO A 49 -2.82 9.50 6.04
CA PRO A 49 -2.71 10.33 7.23
C PRO A 49 -2.37 9.46 8.45
N LYS A 50 -1.58 10.02 9.37
CA LYS A 50 -1.32 9.38 10.65
C LYS A 50 -2.63 9.18 11.41
N GLY A 51 -2.85 7.94 11.87
CA GLY A 51 -4.09 7.57 12.58
C GLY A 51 -5.25 7.18 11.67
N TYR A 52 -5.02 7.02 10.35
CA TYR A 52 -6.02 6.49 9.44
C TYR A 52 -6.57 5.13 9.88
N ASP A 53 -7.90 4.98 9.91
CA ASP A 53 -8.58 3.73 10.28
C ASP A 53 -8.76 2.84 9.04
N PHE A 54 -7.75 2.00 8.78
CA PHE A 54 -7.76 1.06 7.66
C PHE A 54 -8.93 0.06 7.69
N LYS A 55 -9.59 -0.17 8.83
CA LYS A 55 -10.76 -1.05 8.93
C LYS A 55 -12.02 -0.43 8.34
N LYS A 56 -12.03 0.88 8.14
CA LYS A 56 -13.15 1.66 7.58
C LYS A 56 -12.79 2.25 6.22
N SER A 57 -11.75 1.74 5.56
CA SER A 57 -11.32 2.24 4.26
C SER A 57 -12.35 1.90 3.19
N ASP A 58 -12.60 2.84 2.28
CA ASP A 58 -13.36 2.64 1.04
C ASP A 58 -12.46 2.25 -0.15
N VAL A 59 -11.14 2.23 0.06
CA VAL A 59 -10.16 1.87 -0.97
C VAL A 59 -10.23 0.38 -1.25
N TRP A 60 -10.53 0.06 -2.51
CA TRP A 60 -10.75 -1.31 -2.95
C TRP A 60 -9.52 -2.20 -2.69
N GLU A 61 -8.29 -1.71 -2.87
CA GLU A 61 -7.04 -2.45 -2.62
C GLU A 61 -6.87 -2.90 -1.17
N ILE A 62 -7.29 -2.05 -0.23
CA ILE A 62 -7.23 -2.34 1.20
C ILE A 62 -8.28 -3.40 1.55
N ASN A 63 -9.45 -3.35 0.89
CA ASN A 63 -10.57 -4.25 1.18
C ASN A 63 -10.46 -5.61 0.48
N ALA A 64 -10.00 -5.63 -0.77
CA ALA A 64 -10.01 -6.82 -1.63
C ALA A 64 -9.04 -7.91 -1.19
N GLY A 65 -7.88 -7.52 -0.64
CA GLY A 65 -6.86 -8.47 -0.18
C GLY A 65 -6.76 -8.60 1.33
N GLY A 66 -7.58 -7.89 2.12
CA GLY A 66 -7.61 -8.03 3.57
C GLY A 66 -8.06 -9.43 4.04
N PRO A 67 -7.88 -9.75 5.33
CA PRO A 67 -7.32 -8.92 6.40
C PRO A 67 -5.78 -8.82 6.37
N TYR A 68 -5.23 -7.70 6.84
CA TYR A 68 -3.78 -7.46 6.90
C TYR A 68 -3.29 -7.19 8.32
N LYS A 69 -2.04 -7.57 8.58
CA LYS A 69 -1.21 -7.01 9.65
C LYS A 69 -0.64 -5.67 9.19
N ILE A 70 -0.95 -4.63 9.94
CA ILE A 70 -0.58 -3.24 9.62
C ILE A 70 0.62 -2.84 10.46
N SER A 71 1.65 -2.26 9.82
CA SER A 71 2.81 -1.68 10.50
C SER A 71 3.21 -0.37 9.86
N LEU A 72 3.76 0.55 10.66
CA LEU A 72 4.34 1.79 10.15
C LEU A 72 5.67 1.46 9.45
N LEU A 73 5.81 1.85 8.19
CA LEU A 73 7.09 1.72 7.47
C LEU A 73 7.97 2.93 7.72
N THR A 74 7.43 4.14 7.50
CA THR A 74 8.17 5.39 7.69
C THR A 74 7.22 6.56 7.88
N ASP A 75 7.69 7.56 8.62
CA ASP A 75 7.10 8.89 8.64
C ASP A 75 7.40 9.58 7.30
N ALA A 76 6.38 10.19 6.69
CA ALA A 76 6.51 10.97 5.45
C ALA A 76 6.49 12.49 5.71
N GLY A 77 6.32 12.92 6.98
CA GLY A 77 6.18 14.31 7.36
C GLY A 77 4.76 14.85 7.16
N GLN A 78 4.52 16.07 7.67
CA GLN A 78 3.25 16.82 7.50
C GLN A 78 1.97 16.05 7.90
N GLY A 79 2.08 15.14 8.86
CA GLY A 79 0.93 14.33 9.32
C GLY A 79 0.64 13.10 8.46
N TYR A 80 1.51 12.75 7.51
CA TYR A 80 1.40 11.56 6.67
C TYR A 80 2.45 10.51 7.02
N ALA A 81 2.15 9.26 6.68
CA ALA A 81 3.04 8.13 6.86
C ALA A 81 2.81 7.07 5.78
N VAL A 82 3.85 6.30 5.52
CA VAL A 82 3.74 5.09 4.70
C VAL A 82 3.57 3.89 5.62
N TYR A 83 2.55 3.10 5.36
CA TYR A 83 2.22 1.89 6.08
C TYR A 83 2.51 0.66 5.22
N LYS A 84 2.88 -0.42 5.89
CA LYS A 84 3.04 -1.75 5.31
C LYS A 84 1.87 -2.62 5.78
N LEU A 85 1.06 -3.08 4.84
CA LEU A 85 -0.06 -4.01 5.03
C LEU A 85 0.38 -5.37 4.49
N GLU A 86 0.48 -6.38 5.36
CA GLU A 86 1.02 -7.70 5.01
C GLU A 86 0.10 -8.81 5.52
N LYS A 87 -0.09 -9.89 4.75
CA LYS A 87 -0.82 -11.09 5.19
C LYS A 87 -0.02 -11.92 6.19
#